data_AF-A0A927X6J6-F1
#
_entry.id   AF-A0A927X6J6-F1
#
_cell.length_a   1.000
_cell.length_b   1.000
_cell.length_c   1.000
_cell.angle_alpha   90.00
_cell.angle_beta   90.00
_cell.angle_gamma   90.00
#
_symmetry.space_group_name_H-M   'P 1'
#
loop_
_entity.id
_entity.type
_entity.pdbx_description
1 polymer ?
#
loop_
_entity_poly.entity_id
_entity_poly.type
_entity_poly.pdbx_seq_one_letter_code
_entity_poly.pdbx_strand_id
1 'polypeptide(L)'
;MAIKFWTYLETDKYNIGLSSKTIYIYDKEGNEIIKFKDLSYGYMGCVSNNQELLVVKSSEGRIAIYSLEKLELIKKFRFSKVDGSQDDNFIFSPDDKYFFNIERHVSSTKTALSIYDTKDFTLHKRLLNDNDNLVISVIEYDKELKEYFVIGFIRNPQTKVANEYFVCKLENGKLNDIKYISESEYGFFRFAKAVESAGFTEESYKWLFIFKTVSLSSLKTMNLSLSNLWNQK
;
A
#
# COMPACT_ATOMS: atom_id res chain seq x y z
N MET A 1 -15.09 -15.17 20.50
CA MET A 1 -13.70 -14.73 20.20
C MET A 1 -13.83 -13.49 19.33
N ALA A 2 -13.30 -12.33 19.75
CA ALA A 2 -13.40 -11.10 18.96
C ALA A 2 -12.65 -11.27 17.62
N ILE A 3 -13.23 -10.80 16.52
CA ILE A 3 -12.59 -10.86 15.20
C ILE A 3 -11.39 -9.92 15.22
N LYS A 4 -10.23 -10.43 14.80
CA LYS A 4 -9.00 -9.64 14.69
C LYS A 4 -8.79 -9.26 13.22
N PHE A 5 -8.68 -7.96 12.97
CA PHE A 5 -8.48 -7.43 11.64
C PHE A 5 -7.02 -7.11 11.40
N TRP A 6 -6.52 -7.51 10.23
CA TRP A 6 -5.21 -7.08 9.72
C TRP A 6 -5.24 -5.63 9.30
N THR A 7 -6.29 -5.22 8.61
CA THR A 7 -6.54 -3.82 8.24
C THR A 7 -7.91 -3.41 8.74
N TYR A 8 -8.01 -2.22 9.32
CA TYR A 8 -9.27 -1.63 9.75
C TYR A 8 -9.34 -0.19 9.23
N LEU A 9 -10.26 0.08 8.31
CA LEU A 9 -10.41 1.37 7.66
C LEU A 9 -11.69 2.04 8.12
N GLU A 10 -11.64 3.35 8.29
CA GLU A 10 -12.79 4.16 8.63
C GLU A 10 -13.10 5.11 7.47
N THR A 11 -14.38 5.19 7.14
CA THR A 11 -14.97 6.13 6.20
C THR A 11 -16.04 6.93 6.92
N ASP A 12 -16.69 7.89 6.29
CA ASP A 12 -17.77 8.66 6.90
C ASP A 12 -18.98 7.76 7.19
N LYS A 13 -19.25 6.79 6.30
CA LYS A 13 -20.44 5.92 6.36
C LYS A 13 -20.20 4.58 7.05
N TYR A 14 -19.00 4.04 6.92
CA TYR A 14 -18.71 2.65 7.28
C TYR A 14 -17.41 2.49 8.05
N ASN A 15 -17.36 1.42 8.84
CA ASN A 15 -16.13 0.85 9.35
C ASN A 15 -15.86 -0.47 8.62
N ILE A 16 -14.62 -0.68 8.17
CA ILE A 16 -14.27 -1.74 7.23
C ILE A 16 -13.16 -2.59 7.83
N GLY A 17 -13.47 -3.84 8.19
CA GLY A 17 -12.51 -4.79 8.76
C GLY A 17 -12.05 -5.83 7.74
N LEU A 18 -10.74 -5.94 7.54
CA LEU A 18 -10.14 -6.94 6.65
C LEU A 18 -9.46 -8.02 7.51
N SER A 19 -9.97 -9.24 7.38
CA SER A 19 -9.25 -10.44 7.84
C SER A 19 -8.38 -11.00 6.70
N SER A 20 -7.96 -12.27 6.78
CA SER A 20 -7.27 -12.92 5.67
C SER A 20 -8.19 -13.35 4.53
N LYS A 21 -9.46 -13.65 4.79
CA LYS A 21 -10.38 -14.28 3.81
C LYS A 21 -11.72 -13.56 3.65
N THR A 22 -11.99 -12.62 4.54
CA THR A 22 -13.29 -11.96 4.62
C THR A 22 -13.06 -10.47 4.85
N ILE A 23 -13.77 -9.67 4.07
CA ILE A 23 -13.91 -8.23 4.25
C ILE A 23 -15.27 -8.01 4.91
N TYR A 24 -15.30 -7.23 5.98
CA TYR A 24 -16.49 -6.94 6.77
C TYR A 24 -16.80 -5.46 6.66
N ILE A 25 -18.05 -5.12 6.35
CA ILE A 25 -18.54 -3.74 6.37
C ILE A 25 -19.51 -3.60 7.53
N TYR A 26 -19.24 -2.65 8.41
CA TYR A 26 -20.08 -2.27 9.53
C TYR A 26 -20.61 -0.85 9.33
N ASP A 27 -21.79 -0.57 9.86
CA ASP A 27 -22.21 0.81 10.08
C ASP A 27 -21.39 1.46 11.22
N LYS A 28 -21.68 2.73 11.50
CA LYS A 28 -21.02 3.48 12.57
C LYS A 28 -21.42 3.05 13.98
N GLU A 29 -22.52 2.32 14.13
CA GLU A 29 -22.99 1.76 15.41
C GLU A 29 -22.33 0.41 15.72
N GLY A 30 -21.61 -0.17 14.74
CA GLY A 30 -20.94 -1.46 14.86
C GLY A 30 -21.79 -2.64 14.41
N ASN A 31 -22.96 -2.39 13.79
CA ASN A 31 -23.76 -3.45 13.20
C ASN A 31 -23.14 -3.88 11.87
N GLU A 32 -23.03 -5.18 11.69
CA GLU A 32 -22.53 -5.76 10.45
C GLU A 32 -23.56 -5.63 9.32
N ILE A 33 -23.16 -4.99 8.22
CA ILE A 33 -24.02 -4.80 7.05
C ILE A 33 -23.82 -5.93 6.04
N ILE A 34 -22.56 -6.23 5.70
CA ILE A 34 -22.24 -7.22 4.68
C ILE A 34 -20.82 -7.80 4.86
N LYS A 35 -20.61 -8.99 4.28
CA LYS A 35 -19.30 -9.64 4.13
C LYS A 35 -19.01 -9.97 2.68
N PHE A 36 -17.77 -9.77 2.28
CA PHE A 36 -17.22 -10.27 1.02
C PHE A 36 -16.19 -11.36 1.28
N LYS A 37 -16.17 -12.40 0.44
CA LYS A 37 -15.24 -13.54 0.52
C LYS A 37 -14.56 -13.83 -0.82
N ASP A 38 -14.50 -12.84 -1.69
CA ASP A 38 -14.00 -13.02 -3.07
C ASP A 38 -12.48 -13.17 -3.11
N LEU A 39 -11.76 -12.86 -2.03
CA LEU A 39 -10.31 -12.78 -2.02
C LEU A 39 -9.70 -13.53 -0.82
N SER A 40 -8.78 -14.44 -1.11
CA SER A 40 -7.89 -15.02 -0.10
C SER A 40 -6.66 -14.12 0.10
N TYR A 41 -6.13 -14.12 1.31
CA TYR A 41 -4.96 -13.33 1.72
C TYR A 41 -5.12 -11.81 1.47
N GLY A 42 -6.35 -11.30 1.59
CA GLY A 42 -6.73 -9.90 1.34
C GLY A 42 -6.44 -9.00 2.53
N TYR A 43 -5.17 -8.89 2.92
CA TYR A 43 -4.76 -8.22 4.15
C TYR A 43 -4.73 -6.69 4.05
N MET A 44 -4.58 -6.15 2.84
CA MET A 44 -4.38 -4.72 2.60
C MET A 44 -5.59 -4.12 1.91
N GLY A 45 -6.04 -2.97 2.38
CA GLY A 45 -7.15 -2.22 1.80
C GLY A 45 -6.81 -0.74 1.62
N CYS A 46 -7.42 -0.11 0.63
CA CYS A 46 -7.38 1.34 0.42
C CYS A 46 -8.76 1.80 -0.05
N VAL A 47 -9.25 2.90 0.53
CA VAL A 47 -10.50 3.54 0.13
C VAL A 47 -10.15 4.74 -0.76
N SER A 48 -10.95 4.98 -1.81
CA SER A 48 -10.79 6.17 -2.66
C SER A 48 -11.02 7.46 -1.87
N ASN A 49 -10.49 8.59 -2.34
CA ASN A 49 -10.60 9.86 -1.62
C ASN A 49 -12.07 10.30 -1.48
N ASN A 50 -12.89 10.02 -2.48
CA ASN A 50 -14.35 10.24 -2.46
C ASN A 50 -15.14 9.20 -1.65
N GLN A 51 -14.46 8.17 -1.10
CA GLN A 51 -15.03 7.11 -0.28
C GLN A 51 -16.08 6.22 -0.96
N GLU A 52 -16.08 6.17 -2.29
CA GLU A 52 -17.03 5.35 -3.06
C GLU A 52 -16.49 3.95 -3.37
N LEU A 53 -15.17 3.77 -3.36
CA LEU A 53 -14.50 2.53 -3.75
C LEU A 53 -13.63 2.00 -2.62
N LEU A 54 -13.68 0.69 -2.41
CA LEU A 54 -12.72 -0.05 -1.62
C LEU A 54 -11.92 -0.97 -2.54
N VAL A 55 -10.60 -0.84 -2.51
CA VAL A 55 -9.68 -1.75 -3.18
C VAL A 55 -9.00 -2.63 -2.14
N VAL A 56 -9.09 -3.95 -2.33
CA VAL A 56 -8.41 -4.95 -1.49
C VAL A 56 -7.38 -5.71 -2.31
N LYS A 57 -6.15 -5.73 -1.82
CA LYS A 57 -5.02 -6.41 -2.45
C LYS A 57 -4.68 -7.70 -1.71
N SER A 58 -4.53 -8.77 -2.47
CA SER A 58 -4.09 -10.07 -2.00
C SER A 58 -2.58 -10.21 -2.17
N SER A 59 -1.93 -10.87 -1.21
CA SER A 59 -0.54 -11.27 -1.34
C SER A 59 -0.30 -12.29 -2.48
N GLU A 60 -1.36 -12.90 -3.06
CA GLU A 60 -1.28 -13.82 -4.21
C GLU A 60 -1.33 -13.11 -5.59
N GLY A 61 -1.19 -11.79 -5.64
CA GLY A 61 -1.17 -11.05 -6.90
C GLY A 61 -2.55 -10.79 -7.49
N ARG A 62 -3.57 -10.67 -6.64
CA ARG A 62 -4.94 -10.33 -7.04
C ARG A 62 -5.43 -9.05 -6.37
N ILE A 63 -6.25 -8.29 -7.07
CA ILE A 63 -6.98 -7.15 -6.53
C ILE A 63 -8.48 -7.42 -6.70
N ALA A 64 -9.27 -7.04 -5.71
CA ALA A 64 -10.72 -6.94 -5.75
C ALA A 64 -11.13 -5.50 -5.46
N ILE A 65 -12.10 -4.99 -6.22
CA ILE A 65 -12.65 -3.64 -6.10
C ILE A 65 -14.12 -3.76 -5.76
N TYR A 66 -14.54 -3.04 -4.72
CA TYR A 66 -15.89 -3.00 -4.21
C TYR A 66 -16.46 -1.60 -4.30
N SER A 67 -17.74 -1.49 -4.66
CA SER A 67 -18.52 -0.27 -4.49
C SER A 67 -18.96 -0.18 -3.03
N LEU A 68 -18.65 0.91 -2.36
CA LEU A 68 -19.17 1.22 -1.03
C LEU A 68 -20.58 1.83 -1.09
N GLU A 69 -20.98 2.39 -2.22
CA GLU A 69 -22.36 2.86 -2.44
C GLU A 69 -23.34 1.69 -2.62
N LYS A 70 -23.01 0.75 -3.52
CA LYS A 70 -23.86 -0.40 -3.84
C LYS A 70 -23.59 -1.62 -2.97
N LEU A 71 -22.50 -1.60 -2.20
CA LEU A 71 -22.04 -2.71 -1.37
C LEU A 71 -21.89 -4.01 -2.18
N GLU A 72 -21.21 -3.94 -3.32
CA GLU A 72 -21.00 -5.08 -4.22
C GLU A 72 -19.57 -5.13 -4.78
N LEU A 73 -19.13 -6.31 -5.21
CA LEU A 73 -17.90 -6.48 -5.96
C LEU A 73 -18.08 -5.91 -7.37
N ILE A 74 -17.28 -4.91 -7.74
CA ILE A 74 -17.25 -4.34 -9.10
C ILE A 74 -16.38 -5.20 -10.02
N LYS A 75 -15.15 -5.51 -9.59
CA LYS A 75 -14.18 -6.20 -10.42
C LYS A 75 -13.16 -6.93 -9.56
N LYS A 76 -12.68 -8.06 -10.07
CA LYS A 76 -11.56 -8.81 -9.50
C LYS A 76 -10.65 -9.27 -10.63
N PHE A 77 -9.36 -9.09 -10.47
CA PHE A 77 -8.38 -9.52 -11.48
C PHE A 77 -7.04 -9.90 -10.85
N ARG A 78 -6.23 -10.63 -11.63
CA ARG A 78 -4.85 -10.96 -11.29
C ARG A 78 -3.92 -9.93 -11.93
N PHE A 79 -3.17 -9.18 -11.14
CA PHE A 79 -2.21 -8.18 -11.62
C PHE A 79 -0.80 -8.74 -11.77
N SER A 80 -0.44 -9.76 -10.99
CA SER A 80 0.87 -10.41 -11.09
C SER A 80 0.72 -11.94 -11.13
N LYS A 81 1.54 -12.57 -11.97
CA LYS A 81 1.71 -14.03 -12.01
C LYS A 81 2.95 -14.51 -11.25
N VAL A 82 3.71 -13.60 -10.66
CA VAL A 82 4.94 -13.91 -9.94
C VAL A 82 4.60 -14.65 -8.66
N ASP A 83 5.28 -15.78 -8.44
CA ASP A 83 5.23 -16.50 -7.18
C ASP A 83 6.03 -15.73 -6.12
N GLY A 84 5.35 -15.34 -5.03
CA GLY A 84 5.91 -14.52 -3.95
C GLY A 84 4.88 -13.53 -3.39
N SER A 85 5.19 -12.96 -2.22
CA SER A 85 4.32 -11.99 -1.57
C SER A 85 4.19 -10.71 -2.38
N GLN A 86 2.96 -10.24 -2.54
CA GLN A 86 2.62 -8.96 -3.19
C GLN A 86 2.14 -7.96 -2.14
N ASP A 87 3.01 -7.67 -1.17
CA ASP A 87 2.71 -6.85 0.02
C ASP A 87 3.21 -5.40 -0.08
N ASP A 88 3.74 -4.98 -1.24
CA ASP A 88 4.13 -3.60 -1.48
C ASP A 88 2.90 -2.67 -1.61
N ASN A 89 3.11 -1.38 -1.37
CA ASN A 89 2.04 -0.40 -1.18
C ASN A 89 1.24 -0.06 -2.47
N PHE A 90 0.08 0.57 -2.28
CA PHE A 90 -0.79 1.08 -3.33
C PHE A 90 -1.65 2.23 -2.80
N ILE A 91 -2.01 3.18 -3.66
CA ILE A 91 -2.79 4.38 -3.32
C ILE A 91 -3.67 4.82 -4.50
N PHE A 92 -4.70 5.63 -4.24
CA PHE A 92 -5.39 6.40 -5.26
C PHE A 92 -4.66 7.70 -5.59
N SER A 93 -4.83 8.20 -6.81
CA SER A 93 -4.48 9.59 -7.16
C SER A 93 -5.35 10.57 -6.37
N PRO A 94 -4.90 11.81 -6.10
CA PRO A 94 -5.66 12.78 -5.32
C PRO A 94 -7.00 13.17 -5.95
N ASP A 95 -7.16 12.95 -7.26
CA ASP A 95 -8.39 13.19 -8.01
C ASP A 95 -9.20 11.90 -8.30
N ASP A 96 -8.81 10.78 -7.68
CA ASP A 96 -9.40 9.44 -7.84
C ASP A 96 -9.47 8.92 -9.28
N LYS A 97 -8.81 9.55 -10.26
CA LYS A 97 -8.80 9.07 -11.66
C LYS A 97 -7.93 7.84 -11.86
N TYR A 98 -6.93 7.65 -11.01
CA TYR A 98 -5.99 6.56 -11.13
C TYR A 98 -5.80 5.82 -9.82
N PHE A 99 -5.53 4.52 -9.94
CA PHE A 99 -5.09 3.66 -8.86
C PHE A 99 -3.66 3.19 -9.12
N PHE A 100 -2.76 3.51 -8.20
CA PHE A 100 -1.35 3.16 -8.24
C PHE A 100 -1.09 1.90 -7.44
N ASN A 101 -0.50 0.88 -8.05
CA ASN A 101 -0.16 -0.37 -7.40
C ASN A 101 1.31 -0.70 -7.62
N ILE A 102 2.08 -0.80 -6.53
CA ILE A 102 3.41 -1.39 -6.58
C ILE A 102 3.25 -2.91 -6.66
N GLU A 103 3.76 -3.53 -7.72
CA GLU A 103 3.70 -4.97 -7.93
C GLU A 103 5.08 -5.55 -8.14
N ARG A 104 5.27 -6.83 -7.74
CA ARG A 104 6.38 -7.61 -8.27
C ARG A 104 6.04 -8.00 -9.70
N HIS A 105 6.87 -7.57 -10.62
CA HIS A 105 6.68 -7.68 -12.06
C HIS A 105 7.78 -8.58 -12.63
N VAL A 106 7.42 -9.58 -13.44
CA VAL A 106 8.34 -10.58 -14.03
C VAL A 106 8.98 -11.56 -13.03
N SER A 107 9.49 -11.11 -11.88
CA SER A 107 10.07 -11.95 -10.83
C SER A 107 9.81 -11.37 -9.43
N SER A 108 10.09 -12.16 -8.39
CA SER A 108 9.91 -11.74 -6.98
C SER A 108 10.86 -10.61 -6.54
N THR A 109 11.86 -10.28 -7.35
CA THR A 109 12.89 -9.29 -7.03
C THR A 109 12.75 -7.98 -7.81
N LYS A 110 11.89 -7.94 -8.83
CA LYS A 110 11.69 -6.79 -9.72
C LYS A 110 10.34 -6.15 -9.43
N THR A 111 10.30 -4.85 -9.19
CA THR A 111 9.05 -4.11 -8.96
C THR A 111 8.67 -3.26 -10.16
N ALA A 112 7.39 -2.95 -10.27
CA ALA A 112 6.89 -1.91 -11.15
C ALA A 112 5.78 -1.12 -10.45
N LEU A 113 5.54 0.11 -10.91
CA LEU A 113 4.37 0.88 -10.53
C LEU A 113 3.32 0.78 -11.64
N SER A 114 2.31 -0.05 -11.43
CA SER A 114 1.17 -0.19 -12.34
C SER A 114 0.13 0.89 -12.02
N ILE A 115 -0.33 1.58 -13.05
CA ILE A 115 -1.34 2.64 -12.98
C ILE A 115 -2.60 2.12 -13.68
N TYR A 116 -3.71 2.07 -12.96
CA TYR A 116 -5.01 1.66 -13.48
C TYR A 116 -5.95 2.85 -13.59
N ASP A 117 -6.73 2.96 -14.67
CA ASP A 117 -7.84 3.92 -14.76
C ASP A 117 -8.97 3.45 -13.83
N THR A 118 -9.49 4.31 -12.96
CA THR A 118 -10.50 3.89 -11.96
C THR A 118 -11.90 3.70 -12.54
N LYS A 119 -12.17 4.17 -13.77
CA LYS A 119 -13.45 3.96 -14.45
C LYS A 119 -13.75 2.49 -14.69
N ASP A 120 -12.72 1.72 -15.03
CA ASP A 120 -12.85 0.31 -15.39
C ASP A 120 -11.75 -0.60 -14.86
N PHE A 121 -10.75 -0.05 -14.15
CA PHE A 121 -9.55 -0.73 -13.67
C PHE A 121 -8.81 -1.48 -14.78
N THR A 122 -8.72 -0.88 -15.96
CA THR A 122 -7.77 -1.29 -17.01
C THR A 122 -6.40 -0.70 -16.74
N LEU A 123 -5.34 -1.43 -17.12
CA LEU A 123 -3.97 -0.95 -16.97
C LEU A 123 -3.74 0.21 -17.94
N HIS A 124 -3.59 1.42 -17.41
CA HIS A 124 -3.30 2.62 -18.19
C HIS A 124 -1.81 2.70 -18.56
N LYS A 125 -0.93 2.48 -17.58
CA LYS A 125 0.53 2.55 -17.78
C LYS A 125 1.25 1.74 -16.73
N ARG A 126 2.45 1.28 -17.06
CA ARG A 126 3.42 0.73 -16.10
C ARG A 126 4.68 1.59 -16.12
N LEU A 127 5.19 1.91 -14.93
CA LEU A 127 6.39 2.71 -14.74
C LEU A 127 7.45 1.91 -13.98
N LEU A 128 8.71 2.36 -14.11
CA LEU A 128 9.85 1.88 -13.34
C LEU A 128 10.14 0.37 -13.48
N ASN A 129 9.65 -0.25 -14.57
CA ASN A 129 9.79 -1.69 -14.85
C ASN A 129 11.04 -2.05 -15.67
N ASP A 130 11.82 -1.05 -16.10
CA ASP A 130 12.97 -1.26 -16.99
C ASP A 130 14.30 -1.42 -16.23
N ASN A 131 14.33 -1.09 -14.93
CA ASN A 131 15.52 -1.23 -14.10
C ASN A 131 15.42 -2.44 -13.16
N ASP A 132 16.10 -3.51 -13.52
CA ASP A 132 16.11 -4.78 -12.80
C ASP A 132 16.65 -4.71 -11.36
N ASN A 133 17.42 -3.68 -11.03
CA ASN A 133 18.00 -3.52 -9.71
C ASN A 133 17.21 -2.54 -8.83
N LEU A 134 16.27 -1.79 -9.40
CA LEU A 134 15.44 -0.83 -8.68
C LEU A 134 14.27 -1.56 -8.00
N VAL A 135 14.12 -1.32 -6.71
CA VAL A 135 12.97 -1.78 -5.94
C VAL A 135 12.27 -0.59 -5.30
N ILE A 136 10.98 -0.43 -5.57
CA ILE A 136 10.12 0.54 -4.88
C ILE A 136 9.20 -0.23 -3.91
N SER A 137 8.90 0.37 -2.76
CA SER A 137 8.19 -0.32 -1.68
C SER A 137 6.96 0.44 -1.17
N VAL A 138 7.07 1.77 -1.04
CA VAL A 138 5.97 2.64 -0.60
C VAL A 138 5.86 3.84 -1.53
N ILE A 139 4.63 4.23 -1.85
CA ILE A 139 4.30 5.48 -2.51
C ILE A 139 3.35 6.28 -1.62
N GLU A 140 3.55 7.58 -1.53
CA GLU A 140 2.70 8.50 -0.78
C GLU A 140 2.46 9.75 -1.61
N TYR A 141 1.27 10.34 -1.49
CA TYR A 141 1.00 11.67 -2.03
C TYR A 141 0.91 12.66 -0.88
N ASP A 142 1.76 13.69 -0.92
CA ASP A 142 1.70 14.80 0.02
C ASP A 142 0.71 15.85 -0.51
N LYS A 143 -0.34 16.11 0.27
CA LYS A 143 -1.43 17.03 -0.14
C LYS A 143 -1.00 18.50 -0.11
N GLU A 144 -0.07 18.88 0.77
CA GLU A 144 0.39 20.26 0.93
C GLU A 144 1.36 20.63 -0.19
N LEU A 145 2.34 19.75 -0.45
CA LEU A 145 3.34 19.94 -1.50
C LEU A 145 2.81 19.60 -2.89
N LYS A 146 1.73 18.81 -2.97
CA LYS A 146 1.15 18.28 -4.21
C LYS A 146 2.14 17.41 -5.00
N GLU A 147 2.91 16.62 -4.28
CA GLU A 147 3.99 15.79 -4.81
C GLU A 147 3.83 14.33 -4.38
N TYR A 148 4.31 13.42 -5.22
CA TYR A 148 4.44 12.01 -4.85
C TYR A 148 5.83 11.74 -4.30
N PHE A 149 5.90 11.01 -3.19
CA PHE A 149 7.13 10.53 -2.60
C PHE A 149 7.18 9.00 -2.65
N VAL A 150 8.36 8.46 -2.91
CA VAL A 150 8.59 7.02 -3.01
C VAL A 150 9.80 6.64 -2.18
N ILE A 151 9.66 5.55 -1.41
CA ILE A 151 10.77 4.90 -0.71
C ILE A 151 11.10 3.56 -1.38
N GLY A 152 12.38 3.24 -1.44
CA GLY A 152 12.87 2.04 -2.11
C GLY A 152 14.33 1.77 -1.86
N PHE A 153 14.88 0.85 -2.65
CA PHE A 153 16.31 0.55 -2.64
C PHE A 153 16.80 0.12 -4.02
N ILE A 154 18.11 0.25 -4.22
CA ILE A 154 18.84 -0.23 -5.37
C ILE A 154 19.65 -1.44 -4.94
N ARG A 155 19.51 -2.53 -5.69
CA ARG A 155 20.29 -3.75 -5.52
C ARG A 155 21.68 -3.57 -6.11
N ASN A 156 22.68 -4.16 -5.46
CA ASN A 156 23.99 -4.33 -6.06
C ASN A 156 23.86 -5.14 -7.37
N PRO A 157 24.35 -4.65 -8.51
CA PRO A 157 24.15 -5.32 -9.80
C PRO A 157 24.75 -6.73 -9.88
N GLN A 158 25.82 -7.00 -9.13
CA GLN A 158 26.54 -8.27 -9.11
C GLN A 158 25.91 -9.27 -8.15
N THR A 159 25.66 -8.88 -6.89
CA THR A 159 25.15 -9.79 -5.85
C THR A 159 23.63 -9.88 -5.83
N LYS A 160 22.93 -8.92 -6.44
CA LYS A 160 21.46 -8.74 -6.38
C LYS A 160 20.92 -8.52 -4.96
N VAL A 161 21.77 -8.25 -3.98
CA VAL A 161 21.37 -7.90 -2.61
C VAL A 161 21.06 -6.40 -2.53
N ALA A 162 20.15 -6.00 -1.63
CA ALA A 162 19.90 -4.57 -1.36
C ALA A 162 21.21 -3.88 -0.93
N ASN A 163 21.47 -2.69 -1.44
CA ASN A 163 22.74 -1.98 -1.22
C ASN A 163 22.51 -0.52 -0.82
N GLU A 164 21.77 0.23 -1.65
CA GLU A 164 21.51 1.65 -1.40
C GLU A 164 20.02 1.85 -1.17
N TYR A 165 19.64 2.55 -0.11
CA TYR A 165 18.25 2.81 0.27
C TYR A 165 17.93 4.27 0.07
N PHE A 166 16.71 4.58 -0.38
CA PHE A 166 16.37 5.96 -0.75
C PHE A 166 14.93 6.35 -0.41
N VAL A 167 14.74 7.66 -0.30
CA VAL A 167 13.47 8.37 -0.44
C VAL A 167 13.62 9.41 -1.56
N CYS A 168 12.61 9.58 -2.40
CA CYS A 168 12.68 10.44 -3.58
C CYS A 168 11.32 10.97 -4.00
N LYS A 169 11.29 11.91 -4.94
CA LYS A 169 10.08 12.38 -5.59
C LYS A 169 9.75 11.55 -6.82
N LEU A 170 8.47 11.32 -7.09
CA LEU A 170 7.99 10.72 -8.34
C LEU A 170 7.30 11.81 -9.18
N GLU A 171 7.95 12.21 -10.28
CA GLU A 171 7.46 13.28 -11.15
C GLU A 171 7.51 12.81 -12.60
N ASN A 172 6.42 13.03 -13.35
CA ASN A 172 6.32 12.63 -14.76
C ASN A 172 6.72 11.16 -15.03
N GLY A 173 6.50 10.30 -14.04
CA GLY A 173 6.82 8.88 -14.06
C GLY A 173 8.30 8.53 -13.90
N LYS A 174 9.13 9.44 -13.39
CA LYS A 174 10.54 9.24 -13.07
C LYS A 174 10.82 9.53 -11.60
N LEU A 175 11.82 8.86 -11.04
CA LEU A 175 12.33 9.16 -9.71
C LEU A 175 13.33 10.32 -9.80
N ASN A 176 13.02 11.42 -9.13
CA ASN A 176 13.84 12.64 -9.07
C ASN A 176 14.23 12.95 -7.62
N ASP A 177 15.23 13.81 -7.45
CA ASP A 177 15.72 14.28 -6.15
C ASP A 177 15.91 13.15 -5.12
N ILE A 178 16.63 12.11 -5.54
CA ILE A 178 16.90 10.94 -4.72
C ILE A 178 17.78 11.33 -3.53
N LYS A 179 17.29 11.04 -2.33
CA LYS A 179 18.03 11.19 -1.07
C LYS A 179 18.24 9.82 -0.45
N TYR A 180 19.50 9.50 -0.19
CA TYR A 180 19.88 8.23 0.39
C TYR A 180 19.63 8.22 1.90
N ILE A 181 19.12 7.09 2.40
CA ILE A 181 18.80 6.84 3.79
C ILE A 181 19.47 5.54 4.24
N SER A 182 19.55 5.33 5.55
CA SER A 182 20.07 4.07 6.09
C SER A 182 19.10 2.90 5.87
N GLU A 183 19.63 1.67 5.91
CA GLU A 183 18.82 0.44 5.89
C GLU A 183 17.78 0.41 7.02
N SER A 184 18.15 0.88 8.21
CA SER A 184 17.27 0.93 9.37
C SER A 184 16.12 1.93 9.18
N GLU A 185 16.39 3.10 8.60
CA GLU A 185 15.36 4.09 8.26
C GLU A 185 14.41 3.54 7.19
N TYR A 186 14.94 2.96 6.12
CA TYR A 186 14.13 2.30 5.09
C TYR A 186 13.25 1.20 5.70
N GLY A 187 13.85 0.33 6.50
CA GLY A 187 13.14 -0.78 7.15
C GLY A 187 12.01 -0.26 8.04
N PHE A 188 12.31 0.71 8.91
CA PHE A 188 11.32 1.31 9.80
C PHE A 188 10.16 1.93 9.00
N PHE A 189 10.44 2.81 8.03
CA PHE A 189 9.39 3.49 7.26
C PHE A 189 8.55 2.50 6.43
N ARG A 190 9.17 1.49 5.81
CA ARG A 190 8.41 0.47 5.05
C ARG A 190 7.35 -0.21 5.92
N PHE A 191 7.71 -0.65 7.12
CA PHE A 191 6.77 -1.33 8.01
C PHE A 191 5.82 -0.36 8.71
N ALA A 192 6.29 0.83 9.12
CA ALA A 192 5.45 1.85 9.73
C ALA A 192 4.33 2.30 8.78
N LYS A 193 4.64 2.54 7.50
CA LYS A 193 3.66 2.88 6.47
C LYS A 193 2.67 1.75 6.18
N ALA A 194 3.11 0.48 6.28
CA ALA A 194 2.20 -0.66 6.16
C ALA A 194 1.19 -0.72 7.32
N VAL A 195 1.63 -0.42 8.55
CA VAL A 195 0.77 -0.35 9.74
C VAL A 195 -0.18 0.84 9.67
N GLU A 196 0.31 2.01 9.25
CA GLU A 196 -0.52 3.20 9.02
C GLU A 196 -1.59 2.94 7.95
N SER A 197 -1.21 2.37 6.81
CA SER A 197 -2.15 2.01 5.73
C SER A 197 -3.19 0.98 6.18
N ALA A 198 -2.85 0.17 7.18
CA ALA A 198 -3.75 -0.82 7.78
C ALA A 198 -4.66 -0.23 8.88
N GLY A 199 -4.58 1.08 9.17
CA GLY A 199 -5.35 1.73 10.23
C GLY A 199 -4.82 1.44 11.64
N PHE A 200 -3.52 1.18 11.78
CA PHE A 200 -2.85 0.96 13.06
C PHE A 200 -3.48 -0.14 13.91
N THR A 201 -3.77 -1.29 13.30
CA THR A 201 -4.26 -2.48 14.00
C THR A 201 -3.13 -3.18 14.76
N GLU A 202 -3.48 -3.86 15.85
CA GLU A 202 -2.54 -4.72 16.58
C GLU A 202 -1.96 -5.83 15.69
N GLU A 203 -2.74 -6.37 14.75
CA GLU A 203 -2.29 -7.44 13.86
C GLU A 203 -1.24 -6.95 12.86
N SER A 204 -1.45 -5.80 12.22
CA SER A 204 -0.44 -5.22 11.32
C SER A 204 0.82 -4.82 12.08
N TYR A 205 0.66 -4.27 13.29
CA TYR A 205 1.77 -3.82 14.14
C TYR A 205 2.72 -4.96 14.55
N LYS A 206 2.25 -6.21 14.59
CA LYS A 206 3.12 -7.37 14.89
C LYS A 206 4.35 -7.45 14.00
N TRP A 207 4.31 -6.95 12.77
CA TRP A 207 5.48 -6.95 11.86
C TRP A 207 6.55 -5.93 12.24
N LEU A 208 6.22 -4.90 13.01
CA LEU A 208 7.18 -3.94 13.56
C LEU A 208 7.98 -4.49 14.74
N PHE A 209 7.75 -5.74 15.17
CA PHE A 209 8.50 -6.39 16.25
C PHE A 209 10.02 -6.45 16.01
N ILE A 210 10.49 -6.24 14.78
CA ILE A 210 11.92 -6.16 14.46
C ILE A 210 12.52 -4.84 14.97
N PHE A 211 11.71 -3.78 15.05
CA PHE A 211 12.08 -2.43 15.50
C PHE A 211 11.55 -2.17 16.91
N LYS A 212 11.82 -3.10 17.86
CA LYS A 212 11.27 -3.26 19.24
C LYS A 212 11.20 -2.02 20.15
N THR A 213 11.53 -0.84 19.68
CA THR A 213 11.64 0.41 20.42
C THR A 213 10.41 1.32 20.31
N VAL A 214 9.49 1.10 19.36
CA VAL A 214 8.33 1.99 19.13
C VAL A 214 7.02 1.27 19.40
N SER A 215 6.25 1.70 20.40
CA SER A 215 4.90 1.17 20.66
C SER A 215 3.89 1.60 19.60
N LEU A 216 2.79 0.86 19.45
CA LEU A 216 1.70 1.23 18.53
C LEU A 216 1.10 2.62 18.85
N SER A 217 0.98 2.96 20.14
CA SER A 217 0.51 4.29 20.57
C SER A 217 1.45 5.41 20.14
N SER A 218 2.76 5.21 20.27
CA SER A 218 3.77 6.17 19.81
C SER A 218 3.79 6.26 18.29
N LEU A 219 3.61 5.14 17.58
CA LEU A 219 3.59 5.14 16.12
C LEU A 219 2.44 5.99 15.56
N LYS A 220 1.26 5.96 16.20
CA LYS A 220 0.09 6.78 15.82
C LYS A 220 0.32 8.29 15.92
N THR A 221 1.29 8.74 16.72
CA THR A 221 1.58 10.17 16.93
C THR A 221 2.83 10.64 16.19
N MET A 222 3.56 9.73 15.56
CA MET A 222 4.75 10.06 14.77
C MET A 222 4.38 10.69 13.42
N ASN A 223 5.20 11.62 12.95
CA ASN A 223 5.12 12.06 11.56
C ASN A 223 5.81 11.03 10.66
N LEU A 224 5.00 10.12 10.11
CA LEU A 224 5.44 9.04 9.20
C LEU A 224 5.44 9.46 7.72
N SER A 225 5.23 10.74 7.41
CA SER A 225 5.21 11.19 6.03
C SER A 225 6.55 11.00 5.33
N LEU A 226 6.51 10.47 4.12
CA LEU A 226 7.69 10.35 3.27
C LEU A 226 8.25 11.72 2.86
N SER A 227 7.42 12.76 2.77
CA SER A 227 7.89 14.13 2.47
C SER A 227 8.71 14.70 3.63
N ASN A 228 8.27 14.46 4.87
CA ASN A 228 9.00 14.84 6.06
C ASN A 228 10.35 14.11 6.16
N LEU A 229 10.37 12.79 5.90
CA LEU A 229 11.63 12.03 5.81
C LEU A 229 12.55 12.62 4.74
N TRP A 230 12.02 12.92 3.56
CA TRP A 230 12.78 13.52 2.47
C TRP A 230 13.32 14.91 2.85
N ASN A 231 12.55 15.76 3.53
CA ASN A 231 12.99 17.10 3.94
C ASN A 231 14.11 17.09 5.00
N GLN A 232 14.20 16.04 5.81
CA GLN A 232 15.23 15.90 6.85
C GLN A 232 16.58 15.39 6.32
N LYS A 233 16.65 14.97 5.07
CA LYS A 233 17.85 14.47 4.39
C LYS A 233 18.45 15.52 3.47
#